data_AF-A0A0U3N3I0-F1
#
_entry.id   AF-A0A0U3N3I0-F1
#
_cell.length_a   1.000
_cell.length_b   1.000
_cell.length_c   1.000
_cell.angle_alpha   90.00
_cell.angle_beta   90.00
_cell.angle_gamma   90.00
#
_symmetry.space_group_name_H-M   'P 1'
#
loop_
_entity.id
_entity.type
_entity.pdbx_description
1 polymer ?
#
loop_
_entity_poly.entity_id
_entity_poly.type
_entity_poly.pdbx_seq_one_letter_code
_entity_poly.pdbx_strand_id
1 'polypeptide(L)'
;MRNLPRNAADLHFVALPASYELALHAWDINQAAGCRTPLPPTLVEALLGYAPLVVDGVDRADLFAAPLSPLRPDCPTDRLLALFGRQAEPSP
;
A
#
# COMPACT_ATOMS: atom_id res chain seq x y z
N MET A 1 18.07 -20.34 11.91
CA MET A 1 16.65 -20.76 11.86
C MET A 1 15.79 -19.54 12.14
N ARG A 2 15.08 -19.01 11.13
CA ARG A 2 14.22 -17.83 11.27
C ARG A 2 12.91 -18.28 11.92
N ASN A 3 12.54 -17.68 13.06
CA ASN A 3 11.29 -17.99 13.77
C ASN A 3 10.11 -17.68 12.83
N LEU A 4 9.42 -18.72 12.36
CA LEU A 4 8.11 -18.56 11.73
C LEU A 4 7.13 -18.01 12.80
N PRO A 5 6.23 -17.07 12.46
CA PRO A 5 5.20 -16.58 13.38
C PRO A 5 4.41 -17.76 13.98
N ARG A 6 4.32 -17.82 15.31
CA ARG A 6 3.78 -18.99 16.05
C ARG A 6 2.31 -18.84 16.46
N ASN A 7 1.66 -17.70 16.18
CA ASN A 7 0.22 -17.52 16.36
C ASN A 7 -0.41 -16.63 15.26
N ALA A 8 -1.74 -16.61 15.19
CA ALA A 8 -2.49 -15.86 14.17
C ALA A 8 -2.26 -14.34 14.24
N ALA A 9 -2.04 -13.77 15.42
CA ALA A 9 -1.75 -12.34 15.56
C ALA A 9 -0.39 -11.97 14.95
N ASP A 10 0.64 -12.80 15.16
CA ASP A 10 1.96 -12.63 14.54
C ASP A 10 1.89 -12.78 13.01
N LEU A 11 1.04 -13.69 12.51
CA LEU A 11 0.83 -13.89 11.08
C LEU A 11 0.12 -12.69 10.46
N HIS A 12 -0.86 -12.10 11.15
CA HIS A 12 -1.53 -10.87 10.74
C HIS A 12 -0.56 -9.68 10.71
N PHE A 13 0.36 -9.60 11.67
CA PHE A 13 1.37 -8.52 11.74
C PHE A 13 2.32 -8.50 10.53
N VAL A 14 2.63 -9.67 9.95
CA VAL A 14 3.47 -9.77 8.74
C VAL A 14 2.62 -9.72 7.45
N ALA A 15 1.49 -10.41 7.43
CA ALA A 15 0.65 -10.53 6.23
C ALA A 15 0.07 -9.18 5.79
N LEU A 16 -0.26 -8.32 6.76
CA LEU A 16 -0.87 -7.04 6.46
C LEU A 16 0.12 -6.11 5.73
N PRO A 17 1.30 -5.75 6.28
CA PRO A 17 2.31 -4.97 5.53
C PRO A 17 2.72 -5.62 4.21
N ALA A 18 2.86 -6.95 4.17
CA ALA A 18 3.21 -7.67 2.94
C ALA A 18 2.16 -7.48 1.83
N SER A 19 0.88 -7.37 2.19
CA SER A 19 -0.20 -7.13 1.23
C SER A 19 -0.11 -5.72 0.61
N TYR A 20 0.30 -4.70 1.39
CA TYR A 20 0.57 -3.37 0.86
C TYR A 20 1.80 -3.37 -0.04
N GLU A 21 2.91 -3.96 0.40
CA GLU A 21 4.12 -4.09 -0.41
C GLU A 21 3.80 -4.73 -1.78
N LEU A 22 3.09 -5.85 -1.79
CA LEU A 22 2.70 -6.52 -3.03
C LEU A 22 1.82 -5.64 -3.93
N ALA A 23 0.79 -5.00 -3.38
CA ALA A 23 -0.12 -4.17 -4.17
C ALA A 23 0.58 -2.93 -4.74
N LEU A 24 1.43 -2.27 -3.95
CA LEU A 24 2.15 -1.07 -4.33
C LEU A 24 3.24 -1.36 -5.35
N HIS A 25 4.04 -2.42 -5.17
CA HIS A 25 5.05 -2.82 -6.16
C HIS A 25 4.42 -3.32 -7.46
N ALA A 26 3.29 -4.02 -7.39
CA ALA A 26 2.54 -4.40 -8.58
C ALA A 26 2.04 -3.15 -9.35
N TRP A 27 1.57 -2.13 -8.64
CA TRP A 27 1.22 -0.85 -9.23
C TRP A 27 2.45 -0.16 -9.86
N ASP A 28 3.58 -0.11 -9.15
CA ASP A 28 4.83 0.49 -9.66
C ASP A 28 5.28 -0.18 -10.97
N ILE A 29 5.26 -1.52 -11.03
CA ILE A 29 5.60 -2.29 -12.23
C ILE A 29 4.61 -1.98 -13.37
N ASN A 30 3.30 -1.95 -13.09
CA ASN A 30 2.28 -1.63 -14.08
C ASN A 30 2.43 -0.20 -14.65
N GLN A 31 2.87 0.76 -13.84
CA GLN A 31 3.20 2.11 -14.28
C GLN A 31 4.48 2.15 -15.12
N ALA A 32 5.56 1.51 -14.64
CA ALA A 32 6.84 1.45 -15.33
C ALA A 32 6.77 0.72 -16.68
N ALA A 33 5.89 -0.29 -16.79
CA ALA A 33 5.59 -0.99 -18.03
C ALA A 33 4.67 -0.19 -18.98
N GLY A 34 4.13 0.95 -18.55
CA GLY A 34 3.23 1.79 -19.35
C GLY A 34 1.79 1.28 -19.46
N CYS A 35 1.43 0.20 -18.76
CA CYS A 35 0.10 -0.41 -18.82
C CYS A 35 -0.99 0.50 -18.24
N ARG A 36 -0.69 1.21 -17.14
CA ARG A 36 -1.60 2.15 -16.46
C ARG A 36 -2.98 1.58 -16.08
N THR A 37 -3.08 0.26 -15.94
CA THR A 37 -4.29 -0.41 -15.43
C THR A 37 -4.59 0.06 -14.01
N PRO A 38 -5.82 0.48 -13.68
CA PRO A 38 -6.17 0.89 -12.33
C PRO A 38 -6.14 -0.30 -11.36
N LEU A 39 -5.80 -0.04 -10.10
CA LEU A 39 -5.99 -1.02 -9.03
C LEU A 39 -7.49 -1.35 -8.91
N PRO A 40 -7.87 -2.61 -8.61
CA PRO A 40 -9.25 -2.98 -8.38
C PRO A 40 -9.88 -2.13 -7.27
N PRO A 41 -11.05 -1.50 -7.47
CA PRO A 41 -11.66 -0.62 -6.47
C PRO A 41 -11.86 -1.29 -5.11
N THR A 42 -12.31 -2.55 -5.10
CA THR A 42 -12.52 -3.33 -3.87
C THR A 42 -11.22 -3.58 -3.11
N LEU A 43 -10.09 -3.74 -3.82
CA LEU A 43 -8.78 -3.86 -3.21
C LEU A 43 -8.35 -2.52 -2.59
N VAL A 44 -8.56 -1.41 -3.30
CA VAL A 44 -8.21 -0.07 -2.80
C VAL A 44 -9.01 0.27 -1.55
N GLU A 45 -10.31 -0.01 -1.54
CA GLU A 45 -11.18 0.19 -0.36
C GLU A 45 -10.73 -0.66 0.83
N ALA A 46 -10.43 -1.94 0.61
CA ALA A 46 -9.93 -2.82 1.66
C ALA A 46 -8.61 -2.31 2.25
N LEU A 47 -7.63 -1.95 1.40
CA LEU A 47 -6.35 -1.41 1.84
C LEU A 47 -6.52 -0.06 2.55
N LEU A 48 -7.41 0.83 2.11
CA LEU A 48 -7.68 2.06 2.85
C LEU A 48 -8.29 1.79 4.23
N GLY A 49 -9.17 0.80 4.35
CA GLY A 49 -9.79 0.43 5.63
C GLY A 49 -8.79 -0.05 6.68
N TYR A 50 -7.73 -0.75 6.26
CA TYR A 50 -6.70 -1.25 7.16
C TYR A 50 -5.46 -0.35 7.27
N ALA A 51 -5.39 0.74 6.49
CA ALA A 51 -4.20 1.58 6.42
C ALA A 51 -3.72 2.12 7.79
N PRO A 52 -4.60 2.55 8.72
CA PRO A 52 -4.15 3.03 10.03
C PRO A 52 -3.30 2.01 10.80
N LEU A 53 -3.60 0.71 10.67
CA LEU A 53 -2.84 -0.35 11.34
C LEU A 53 -1.40 -0.49 10.80
N VAL A 54 -1.19 -0.15 9.53
CA VAL A 54 0.13 -0.23 8.89
C VAL A 54 0.90 1.08 9.00
N VAL A 55 0.20 2.21 8.90
CA VAL A 55 0.81 3.54 9.00
C VAL A 55 1.27 3.83 10.42
N ASP A 56 0.45 3.49 11.42
CA ASP A 56 0.71 3.82 12.83
C ASP A 56 1.22 2.63 13.66
N GLY A 57 0.91 1.40 13.24
CA GLY A 57 1.09 0.19 14.05
C GLY A 57 2.34 -0.65 13.75
N VAL A 58 3.10 -0.32 12.71
CA VAL A 58 4.31 -1.05 12.30
C VAL A 58 5.47 -0.09 12.21
N ASP A 59 6.65 -0.51 12.66
CA ASP A 59 7.89 0.20 12.34
C ASP A 59 8.14 0.11 10.84
N ARG A 60 7.59 1.11 10.13
CA ARG A 60 7.64 1.26 8.67
C ARG A 60 8.91 1.93 8.19
N ALA A 61 9.81 2.33 9.10
CA ALA A 61 11.14 2.77 8.71
C ALA A 61 11.76 1.67 7.84
N ASP A 62 12.23 2.04 6.65
CA ASP A 62 12.77 1.16 5.60
C ASP A 62 11.78 0.26 4.81
N LEU A 63 10.51 0.16 5.20
CA LEU A 63 9.49 -0.57 4.41
C LEU A 63 8.78 0.33 3.39
N PHE A 64 8.36 1.52 3.81
CA PHE A 64 7.59 2.43 2.97
C PHE A 64 8.16 3.85 3.00
N ALA A 65 8.12 4.52 1.85
CA ALA A 65 8.44 5.94 1.73
C ALA A 65 7.48 6.80 2.55
N ALA A 66 7.96 7.97 3.02
CA ALA A 66 7.19 8.93 3.82
C ALA A 66 5.85 9.30 3.15
N PRO A 67 4.75 9.46 3.90
CA PRO A 67 3.47 9.85 3.32
C PRO A 67 3.56 11.20 2.60
N LEU A 68 2.81 11.34 1.51
CA LEU A 68 2.65 12.57 0.73
C LEU A 68 1.22 13.11 0.88
N SER A 69 0.99 14.32 0.41
CA SER A 69 -0.38 14.80 0.15
C SER A 69 -0.92 14.15 -1.14
N PRO A 70 -2.15 13.60 -1.14
CA PRO A 70 -2.74 13.03 -2.34
C PRO A 70 -3.06 14.13 -3.36
N LEU A 71 -2.79 13.84 -4.63
CA LEU A 71 -3.05 14.79 -5.72
C LEU A 71 -4.55 15.09 -5.88
N ARG A 72 -5.39 14.06 -5.83
CA ARG A 72 -6.86 14.17 -5.77
C ARG A 72 -7.36 13.55 -4.47
N PRO A 73 -7.66 14.35 -3.43
CA PRO A 73 -8.15 13.84 -2.15
C PRO A 73 -9.43 13.02 -2.27
N ASP A 74 -10.29 13.30 -3.26
CA ASP A 74 -11.53 12.55 -3.47
C ASP A 74 -11.31 11.21 -4.21
N CYS A 75 -10.10 10.93 -4.70
CA CYS A 75 -9.76 9.68 -5.37
C CYS A 75 -9.18 8.66 -4.37
N PRO A 76 -9.83 7.49 -4.16
CA PRO A 76 -9.34 6.46 -3.24
C PRO A 76 -7.92 5.96 -3.58
N THR A 77 -7.62 5.80 -4.86
CA THR A 77 -6.29 5.35 -5.30
C THR A 77 -5.21 6.37 -4.98
N ASP A 78 -5.43 7.65 -5.26
CA ASP A 78 -4.48 8.71 -4.94
C ASP A 78 -4.24 8.81 -3.43
N ARG A 79 -5.31 8.69 -2.62
CA ARG A 79 -5.20 8.62 -1.16
C ARG A 79 -4.34 7.45 -0.71
N LEU A 80 -4.63 6.25 -1.23
CA LEU A 80 -3.88 5.04 -0.86
C LEU A 80 -2.40 5.21 -1.20
N LEU A 81 -2.08 5.60 -2.44
CA LEU A 81 -0.70 5.76 -2.89
C LEU A 81 0.06 6.81 -2.07
N ALA A 82 -0.60 7.93 -1.74
CA ALA A 82 0.00 9.00 -0.98
C ALA A 82 0.40 8.58 0.44
N LEU A 83 -0.36 7.70 1.10
CA LEU A 83 0.02 7.16 2.42
C LEU A 83 1.37 6.41 2.40
N PHE A 84 1.77 5.90 1.23
CA PHE A 84 2.98 5.11 1.02
C PHE A 84 3.96 5.79 0.05
N GLY A 85 3.95 7.12 0.00
CA GLY A 85 4.96 7.92 -0.67
C GLY A 85 4.91 7.91 -2.20
N ARG A 86 3.77 7.55 -2.79
CA ARG A 86 3.56 7.50 -4.24
C ARG A 86 2.55 8.55 -4.69
N GLN A 87 2.70 9.00 -5.94
CA GLN A 87 1.72 9.86 -6.60
C GLN A 87 1.33 9.20 -7.91
N ALA A 88 0.03 8.99 -8.11
CA ALA A 88 -0.46 8.65 -9.44
C ALA A 88 -0.32 9.89 -10.32
N GLU A 89 0.36 9.76 -11.45
CA GLU A 89 0.24 10.77 -12.49
C GLU A 89 -1.21 10.82 -12.96
N PRO A 90 -1.77 12.02 -13.19
CA PRO A 90 -3.08 12.12 -13.80
C PRO A 90 -3.03 11.39 -15.15
N SER A 91 -4.07 10.59 -15.42
CA SER A 91 -4.24 10.05 -16.77
C SER A 91 -4.31 11.24 -17.74
N PRO A 92 -3.56 11.21 -18.86
CA PRO A 92 -3.68 12.24 -19.89
C PRO A 92 -5.10 12.31 -20.47
#